data_AF-A0AAD7WWY7-F1
#
_entry.id   AF-A0AAD7WWY7-F1
#
_cell.length_a   1.000
_cell.length_b   1.000
_cell.length_c   1.000
_cell.angle_alpha   90.00
_cell.angle_beta   90.00
_cell.angle_gamma   90.00
#
_symmetry.space_group_name_H-M   'P 1'
#
loop_
_entity.id
_entity.type
_entity.pdbx_description
1 polymer ?
#
loop_
_entity_poly.entity_id
_entity_poly.type
_entity_poly.pdbx_seq_one_letter_code
_entity_poly.pdbx_strand_id
1 'polypeptide(L)'
;MVTVDKRIRVYPNQKPWMNREVQQLVKERNSAFRAGDRAHYSTARANLKRGIREAKADYRRKIEDHLDSNNSRQVWQESSTSPTTRPTSELPKVTPRWQRS
;
A
#
# COMPACT_ATOMS: atom_id res chain seq x y z
N MET A 1 -20.94 40.01 -5.08
CA MET A 1 -20.19 39.06 -4.22
C MET A 1 -19.65 37.96 -5.10
N VAL A 2 -18.33 37.81 -5.22
CA VAL A 2 -17.73 36.75 -6.04
C VAL A 2 -17.52 35.52 -5.17
N THR A 3 -18.37 34.51 -5.33
CA THR A 3 -18.17 33.20 -4.69
C THR A 3 -17.21 32.39 -5.54
N VAL A 4 -15.97 32.22 -5.06
CA VAL A 4 -14.99 31.35 -5.72
C VAL A 4 -15.36 29.90 -5.42
N ASP A 5 -15.94 29.20 -6.39
CA ASP A 5 -16.17 27.75 -6.29
C ASP A 5 -14.83 27.01 -6.44
N LYS A 6 -14.42 26.30 -5.37
CA LYS A 6 -13.19 25.52 -5.34
C LYS A 6 -13.54 24.04 -5.37
N ARG A 7 -13.49 23.45 -6.56
CA ARG A 7 -13.75 22.03 -6.75
C ARG A 7 -12.54 21.18 -6.36
N ILE A 8 -12.56 20.61 -5.16
CA ILE A 8 -11.50 19.71 -4.66
C ILE A 8 -11.77 18.29 -5.19
N ARG A 9 -10.90 17.78 -6.06
CA ARG A 9 -10.96 16.39 -6.51
C ARG A 9 -10.27 15.48 -5.49
N VAL A 10 -11.07 14.77 -4.69
CA VAL A 10 -10.58 13.77 -3.73
C VAL A 10 -10.58 12.41 -4.40
N TYR A 11 -9.40 11.88 -4.72
CA TYR A 11 -9.25 10.50 -5.17
C TYR A 11 -9.41 9.56 -3.97
N PRO A 12 -9.99 8.36 -4.13
CA PRO A 12 -9.94 7.29 -3.13
C PRO A 12 -8.53 6.68 -3.04
N ASN A 13 -7.50 7.53 -3.01
CA ASN A 13 -6.16 7.18 -2.57
C ASN A 13 -6.05 7.44 -1.06
N GLN A 14 -7.08 7.02 -0.31
CA GLN A 14 -6.96 6.97 1.15
C GLN A 14 -6.00 5.83 1.45
N LYS A 15 -4.72 6.20 1.53
CA LYS A 15 -3.70 5.33 2.06
C LYS A 15 -4.24 4.69 3.35
N PRO A 16 -4.19 3.37 3.50
CA PRO A 16 -4.82 2.68 4.63
C PRO A 16 -4.22 3.06 5.99
N TRP A 17 -3.04 3.68 6.02
CA TRP A 17 -2.44 4.31 7.20
C TRP A 17 -2.97 5.72 7.50
N MET A 18 -3.89 6.26 6.71
CA MET A 18 -4.47 7.60 6.86
C MET A 18 -5.76 7.54 7.69
N ASN A 19 -5.63 7.11 8.94
CA ASN A 19 -6.73 6.95 9.88
C ASN A 19 -7.28 8.30 10.41
N ARG A 20 -8.40 8.26 11.14
CA ARG A 20 -9.01 9.47 11.74
C ARG A 20 -8.06 10.23 12.66
N GLU A 21 -7.18 9.52 13.36
CA GLU A 21 -6.20 10.11 14.29
C GLU A 21 -5.15 10.93 13.54
N VAL A 22 -4.56 10.39 12.47
CA VAL A 22 -3.63 11.13 11.61
C VAL A 22 -4.33 12.33 10.97
N GLN A 23 -5.60 12.22 10.56
CA GLN A 23 -6.37 13.35 10.07
C GLN A 23 -6.56 14.45 11.13
N GLN A 24 -6.80 14.06 12.39
CA GLN A 24 -6.92 15.01 13.50
C GLN A 24 -5.58 15.71 13.78
N LEU A 25 -4.47 14.98 13.79
CA LEU A 25 -3.12 15.55 13.94
C LEU A 25 -2.78 16.53 12.80
N VAL A 26 -3.20 16.25 11.56
CA VAL A 26 -3.05 17.18 10.44
C VAL A 26 -3.88 18.45 10.66
N LYS A 27 -5.12 18.32 11.16
CA LYS A 27 -5.98 19.47 11.46
C LYS A 27 -5.38 20.34 12.56
N GLU A 28 -4.90 19.74 13.65
CA GLU A 28 -4.28 20.44 14.79
C GLU A 28 -3.00 21.18 14.37
N ARG A 29 -2.15 20.54 13.55
CA ARG A 29 -0.97 21.22 12.98
C ARG A 29 -1.37 22.40 12.10
N ASN A 30 -2.41 22.25 11.28
CA ASN A 30 -2.90 23.31 10.41
C ASN A 30 -3.54 24.46 11.19
N SER A 31 -4.25 24.19 12.30
CA SER A 31 -4.77 25.24 13.18
C SER A 31 -3.66 25.98 13.88
N ALA A 32 -2.66 25.28 14.41
CA ALA A 32 -1.47 25.89 15.02
C ALA A 32 -0.71 26.79 14.03
N PHE A 33 -0.55 26.32 12.79
CA PHE A 33 0.07 27.10 11.72
C PHE A 33 -0.71 28.38 11.40
N ARG A 34 -2.04 28.29 11.34
CA ARG A 34 -2.92 29.45 11.09
C ARG A 34 -2.94 30.43 12.26
N ALA A 35 -2.80 29.94 13.49
CA ALA A 35 -2.74 30.74 14.70
C ALA A 35 -1.37 31.42 14.92
N GLY A 36 -0.32 31.01 14.18
CA GLY A 36 1.02 31.57 14.33
C GLY A 36 1.80 31.10 15.57
N ASP A 37 1.24 30.19 16.36
CA ASP A 37 1.87 29.65 17.57
C ASP A 37 2.96 28.63 17.22
N ARG A 38 4.24 29.02 17.36
CA ARG A 38 5.39 28.17 17.07
C ARG A 38 5.58 27.02 18.06
N ALA A 39 5.29 27.22 19.34
CA ALA A 39 5.49 26.19 20.36
C ALA A 39 4.47 25.06 20.19
N HIS A 40 3.20 25.45 19.99
CA HIS A 40 2.13 24.51 19.72
C HIS A 40 2.32 23.84 18.34
N TYR A 41 2.76 24.58 17.32
CA TYR A 41 3.08 24.01 16.01
C TYR A 41 4.19 22.96 16.06
N SER A 42 5.27 23.22 16.82
CA SER A 42 6.38 22.27 16.97
C SER A 42 5.90 20.95 17.59
N THR A 43 5.09 21.05 18.63
CA THR A 43 4.49 19.91 19.33
C THR A 43 3.53 19.13 18.42
N ALA A 44 2.60 19.82 17.76
CA ALA A 44 1.68 19.21 16.81
C ALA A 44 2.41 18.53 15.65
N ARG A 45 3.53 19.10 15.18
CA ARG A 45 4.37 18.50 14.13
C ARG A 45 5.07 17.22 14.62
N ALA A 46 5.58 17.20 15.85
CA ALA A 46 6.18 16.01 16.44
C ALA A 46 5.13 14.89 16.62
N ASN A 47 3.94 15.25 17.13
CA ASN A 47 2.82 14.34 17.27
C ASN A 47 2.36 13.78 15.93
N LEU A 48 2.26 14.60 14.89
CA LEU A 48 1.91 14.14 13.54
C LEU A 48 2.93 13.12 13.00
N LYS A 49 4.24 13.36 13.19
CA LYS A 49 5.28 12.40 12.77
C LYS A 49 5.20 11.08 13.54
N ARG A 50 4.82 11.12 14.81
CA ARG A 50 4.61 9.92 15.63
C ARG A 50 3.37 9.15 15.17
N GLY A 51 2.23 9.81 15.04
CA GLY A 51 0.98 9.17 14.60
C GLY A 51 1.07 8.55 13.21
N ILE A 52 1.79 9.17 12.26
CA ILE A 52 2.03 8.55 10.94
C ILE A 52 2.91 7.29 11.04
N ARG A 53 3.90 7.27 11.94
CA ARG A 53 4.75 6.09 12.15
C ARG A 53 3.96 4.94 12.77
N GLU A 54 3.17 5.24 13.79
CA GLU A 54 2.29 4.28 14.47
C GLU A 54 1.25 3.72 13.51
N ALA A 55 0.52 4.57 12.78
CA ALA A 55 -0.48 4.11 11.82
C ALA A 55 0.11 3.24 10.70
N LYS A 56 1.34 3.52 10.26
CA LYS A 56 2.07 2.66 9.31
C LYS A 56 2.49 1.33 9.93
N ALA A 57 2.96 1.34 11.17
CA ALA A 57 3.36 0.14 11.89
C ALA A 57 2.16 -0.78 12.15
N ASP A 58 1.02 -0.21 12.56
CA ASP A 58 -0.22 -0.96 12.75
C ASP A 58 -0.75 -1.55 11.46
N TYR A 59 -0.69 -0.80 10.35
CA TYR A 59 -1.05 -1.32 9.04
C TYR A 59 -0.13 -2.47 8.60
N ARG A 60 1.19 -2.33 8.82
CA ARG A 60 2.16 -3.39 8.55
C ARG A 60 1.86 -4.65 9.36
N ARG A 61 1.62 -4.50 10.68
CA ARG A 61 1.26 -5.61 11.57
C ARG A 61 -0.03 -6.31 11.12
N LYS A 62 -1.05 -5.56 10.69
CA LYS A 62 -2.30 -6.13 10.16
C LYS A 62 -2.09 -6.91 8.86
N ILE A 63 -1.20 -6.46 7.97
CA ILE A 63 -0.87 -7.21 6.76
C ILE A 63 -0.10 -8.48 7.11
N GLU A 64 0.91 -8.37 7.98
CA GLU A 64 1.72 -9.52 8.41
C GLU A 64 0.85 -10.57 9.12
N ASP A 65 -0.04 -10.16 10.01
CA ASP A 65 -1.03 -11.03 10.68
C ASP A 65 -2.00 -11.68 9.68
N HIS A 66 -2.45 -10.93 8.65
CA HIS A 66 -3.28 -11.49 7.60
C HIS A 66 -2.53 -12.49 6.72
N LEU A 67 -1.22 -12.29 6.48
CA LEU A 67 -0.38 -13.23 5.72
C LEU A 67 -0.05 -14.49 6.51
N ASP A 68 0.16 -14.36 7.82
CA ASP A 68 0.48 -15.49 8.70
C ASP A 68 -0.77 -16.34 9.01
N SER A 69 -1.93 -15.69 9.20
CA SER A 69 -3.23 -16.35 9.39
C SER A 69 -3.82 -16.91 8.09
N ASN A 70 -3.59 -16.26 6.94
CA ASN A 70 -3.98 -16.75 5.61
C ASN A 70 -2.91 -17.71 5.08
N ASN A 71 -2.71 -18.79 5.83
CA ASN A 71 -2.30 -20.10 5.34
C ASN A 71 -1.26 -20.05 4.22
N SER A 72 -0.08 -19.54 4.53
CA SER A 72 1.12 -19.64 3.67
C SER A 72 1.31 -21.07 3.15
N ARG A 73 0.93 -22.08 3.95
CA ARG A 73 0.91 -23.51 3.57
C ARG A 73 -0.12 -23.86 2.48
N GLN A 74 -1.30 -23.25 2.44
CA GLN A 74 -2.31 -23.52 1.38
C GLN A 74 -1.86 -22.99 0.03
N VAL A 75 -1.32 -21.75 0.00
CA VAL A 75 -0.83 -21.11 -1.23
C VAL A 75 0.29 -21.93 -1.89
N TRP A 76 1.17 -22.55 -1.09
CA TRP A 76 2.22 -23.45 -1.58
C TRP A 76 1.73 -24.87 -1.91
N GLN A 77 0.68 -25.38 -1.24
CA GLN A 77 0.08 -26.68 -1.60
C GLN A 77 -0.66 -26.64 -2.93
N GLU A 78 -1.29 -25.50 -3.25
CA GLU A 78 -1.96 -25.24 -4.53
C GLU A 78 -0.97 -25.12 -5.71
N SER A 79 0.29 -24.74 -5.47
CA SER A 79 1.33 -24.72 -6.50
C SER A 79 2.02 -26.07 -6.73
N SER A 80 2.05 -26.95 -5.71
CA SER A 80 2.61 -28.31 -5.83
C SER A 80 1.64 -29.36 -6.39
N THR A 81 0.33 -29.08 -6.44
CA THR A 81 -0.65 -30.00 -7.03
C THR A 81 -0.82 -29.72 -8.52
N SER A 82 0.25 -29.97 -9.29
CA SER A 82 0.10 -30.18 -10.74
C SER A 82 -0.62 -31.52 -10.94
N PRO A 83 -1.75 -31.60 -11.69
CA PRO A 83 -2.30 -32.89 -12.05
C PRO A 83 -1.30 -33.59 -12.99
N THR A 84 -0.65 -34.60 -12.43
CA THR A 84 -0.37 -35.88 -13.08
C THR A 84 0.15 -35.79 -14.52
N THR A 85 1.48 -35.91 -14.61
CA THR A 85 2.24 -36.44 -15.74
C THR A 85 1.43 -37.26 -16.74
N ARG A 86 1.42 -36.84 -18.00
CA ARG A 86 1.29 -37.75 -19.15
C ARG A 86 2.35 -37.44 -20.20
N PRO A 87 2.79 -38.48 -20.94
CA PRO A 87 4.19 -38.71 -21.25
C PRO A 87 4.64 -38.11 -22.58
N THR A 88 5.95 -38.04 -22.71
CA THR A 88 6.76 -37.70 -23.88
C THR A 88 6.39 -38.52 -25.13
N SER A 89 5.62 -37.94 -26.03
CA SER A 89 5.67 -38.11 -27.49
C SER A 89 4.68 -37.07 -28.01
N GLU A 90 5.04 -35.99 -28.69
CA GLU A 90 5.71 -35.90 -29.96
C GLU A 90 6.12 -34.42 -30.13
N LEU A 91 7.38 -34.12 -30.43
CA LEU A 91 7.75 -32.82 -30.98
C LEU A 91 8.46 -33.06 -32.32
N PRO A 92 7.94 -32.55 -33.45
CA PRO A 92 8.63 -32.60 -34.72
C PRO A 92 9.88 -31.70 -34.68
N LYS A 93 10.99 -32.21 -35.23
CA LYS A 93 12.28 -31.52 -35.28
C LYS A 93 12.18 -30.26 -36.14
N VAL A 94 12.06 -29.09 -35.51
CA VAL A 94 12.26 -27.80 -36.18
C VAL A 94 13.72 -27.39 -36.01
N THR A 95 14.51 -27.57 -37.06
CA THR A 95 15.87 -27.04 -37.15
C THR A 95 15.85 -25.54 -37.43
N PRO A 96 16.66 -24.70 -36.75
CA PRO A 96 16.72 -23.27 -37.03
C PRO A 96 17.32 -22.99 -38.40
N ARG A 97 16.60 -22.20 -39.21
CA ARG A 97 17.01 -21.76 -40.55
C ARG A 97 18.02 -20.61 -40.47
N TRP A 98 19.25 -20.92 -40.07
CA TRP A 98 20.42 -20.03 -40.21
C TRP A 98 21.57 -20.72 -40.95
N GLN A 99 21.25 -21.46 -42.02
CA GLN A 99 22.24 -21.89 -43.02
C GLN A 99 21.78 -21.45 -44.41
N ARG A 100 22.25 -20.26 -44.80
CA ARG A 100 22.66 -19.96 -46.17
C ARG A 100 23.49 -18.67 -46.16
N SER A 101 24.79 -18.82 -46.33
CA SER A 101 25.64 -17.80 -46.96
C SER A 101 25.27 -17.67 -48.44
#